data_AF-A0A7X7GSL9-F1
#
_entry.id   AF-A0A7X7GSL9-F1
#
_cell.length_a   1.000
_cell.length_b   1.000
_cell.length_c   1.000
_cell.angle_alpha   90.00
_cell.angle_beta   90.00
_cell.angle_gamma   90.00
#
_symmetry.space_group_name_H-M   'P 1'
#
loop_
_entity.id
_entity.type
_entity.pdbx_description
1 polymer ?
#
loop_
_entity_poly.entity_id
_entity_poly.type
_entity_poly.pdbx_seq_one_letter_code
_entity_poly.pdbx_strand_id
1 'polypeptide(L)'
;MSVSLVRRLLAHTSVQPEAVHRALLESGRTSGALLEALLTQAPYLRAALEGILRRGPVAPTLEPDRRWVRELPPGFCERLLAFPVGETPEGEVEVAVADAADPHVRNELEAQLERPVRLRPTSLDALFAAAGVRTVAKPASERPAVRVATSTPPTNEAAIPLVRRSDRPGKKRVSTTPGLGWSGEAPPSSGAPTPRVRPTPAEVEGRLVACASVDGIAETITWAGGPGTLVFAVRSDRFELLAAAPPAEPGSVVIPRTEITVLGLALAEGDYRGALFECGPHRAFEPWHAPGAPVFVAPVSVRDHPVLVVLLDAGQEPAAVARYGERLAVAAGRSLELLVVRRRRSLHS
;
A
#
# COMPACT_ATOMS: atom_id res chain seq x y z
N MET A 1 19.10 13.64 -19.10
CA MET A 1 18.67 13.33 -17.72
C MET A 1 17.67 14.37 -17.23
N SER A 2 16.59 13.97 -16.57
CA SER A 2 15.60 14.91 -16.03
C SER A 2 15.94 15.39 -14.62
N VAL A 3 16.17 16.69 -14.48
CA VAL A 3 16.29 17.35 -13.17
C VAL A 3 14.99 17.22 -12.37
N SER A 4 13.83 17.15 -13.04
CA SER A 4 12.51 16.99 -12.41
C SER A 4 12.32 15.61 -11.78
N LEU A 5 12.81 14.54 -12.42
CA LEU A 5 12.83 13.20 -11.84
C LEU A 5 13.78 13.16 -10.63
N VAL A 6 15.01 13.65 -10.78
CA VAL A 6 16.00 13.70 -9.68
C VAL A 6 15.48 14.52 -8.50
N ARG A 7 14.82 15.66 -8.73
CA ARG A 7 14.19 16.46 -7.66
C ARG A 7 13.03 15.74 -6.99
N ARG A 8 12.19 15.00 -7.72
CA ARG A 8 11.14 14.16 -7.10
C ARG A 8 11.72 13.02 -6.27
N LEU A 9 12.78 12.36 -6.77
CA LEU A 9 13.51 11.34 -6.01
C LEU A 9 14.12 11.92 -4.72
N LEU A 10 14.78 13.08 -4.78
CA LEU A 10 15.38 13.74 -3.62
C LEU A 10 14.37 14.38 -2.65
N ALA A 11 13.20 14.80 -3.14
CA ALA A 11 12.09 15.26 -2.30
C ALA A 11 11.41 14.09 -1.56
N HIS A 12 11.52 12.89 -2.10
CA HIS A 12 10.95 11.68 -1.51
C HIS A 12 11.90 11.09 -0.46
N THR A 13 11.49 11.12 0.81
CA THR A 13 12.34 10.80 1.99
C THR A 13 12.94 9.40 2.01
N SER A 14 12.49 8.48 1.14
CA SER A 14 13.09 7.15 1.01
C SER A 14 14.39 7.10 0.22
N VAL A 15 14.65 8.06 -0.66
CA VAL A 15 15.80 8.02 -1.56
C VAL A 15 16.92 8.85 -0.95
N GLN A 16 17.85 8.19 -0.27
CA GLN A 16 19.00 8.86 0.34
C GLN A 16 19.77 9.64 -0.74
N PRO A 17 20.14 10.92 -0.51
CA PRO A 17 20.84 11.74 -1.49
C PRO A 17 22.12 11.09 -2.02
N GLU A 18 22.83 10.35 -1.17
CA GLU A 18 24.03 9.58 -1.51
C GLU A 18 23.73 8.43 -2.48
N ALA A 19 22.56 7.77 -2.35
CA ALA A 19 22.12 6.73 -3.27
C ALA A 19 21.75 7.31 -4.64
N VAL A 20 21.04 8.46 -4.67
CA VAL A 20 20.78 9.20 -5.93
C VAL A 20 22.09 9.62 -6.59
N HIS A 21 23.04 10.18 -5.81
CA HIS A 21 24.33 10.62 -6.31
C HIS A 21 25.16 9.46 -6.90
N ARG A 22 25.24 8.33 -6.19
CA ARG A 22 25.92 7.11 -6.69
C ARG A 22 25.23 6.52 -7.91
N ALA A 23 23.89 6.50 -7.96
CA ALA A 23 23.15 6.03 -9.12
C ALA A 23 23.33 6.94 -10.35
N LEU A 24 23.44 8.27 -10.16
CA LEU A 24 23.77 9.22 -11.21
C LEU A 24 25.19 9.03 -11.75
N LEU A 25 26.17 8.84 -10.86
CA LEU A 25 27.56 8.55 -11.26
C LEU A 25 27.67 7.22 -12.02
N GLU A 26 26.95 6.19 -11.59
CA GLU A 26 26.97 4.88 -12.24
C GLU A 26 26.28 4.93 -13.61
N SER A 27 25.06 5.47 -13.69
CA SER A 27 24.33 5.68 -14.95
C SER A 27 25.14 6.49 -15.97
N GLY A 28 25.91 7.49 -15.53
CA GLY A 28 26.83 8.25 -16.38
C GLY A 28 28.08 7.48 -16.84
N ARG A 29 28.44 6.36 -16.19
CA ARG A 29 29.59 5.51 -16.57
C ARG A 29 29.19 4.33 -17.44
N THR A 30 28.06 3.68 -17.16
CA THR A 30 27.59 2.48 -17.86
C THR A 30 26.56 2.77 -18.96
N SER A 31 26.15 4.03 -19.13
CA SER A 31 25.10 4.48 -20.07
C SER A 31 23.70 3.88 -19.82
N GLY A 32 23.51 3.12 -18.74
CA GLY A 32 22.24 2.52 -18.34
C GLY A 32 21.29 3.51 -17.65
N ALA A 33 20.03 3.09 -17.44
CA ALA A 33 19.02 3.94 -16.82
C ALA A 33 19.36 4.28 -15.35
N LEU A 34 19.11 5.54 -14.96
CA LEU A 34 19.24 5.98 -13.56
C LEU A 34 18.42 5.11 -12.60
N LEU A 35 17.20 4.72 -13.01
CA LEU A 35 16.32 3.87 -12.20
C LEU A 35 16.87 2.45 -12.04
N GLU A 36 17.58 1.92 -13.03
CA GLU A 36 18.26 0.62 -12.94
C GLU A 36 19.42 0.68 -11.94
N ALA A 37 20.28 1.70 -12.07
CA ALA A 37 21.41 1.92 -11.17
C ALA A 37 20.94 2.12 -9.72
N LEU A 38 19.87 2.90 -9.51
CA LEU A 38 19.27 3.14 -8.20
C LEU A 38 18.68 1.85 -7.60
N LEU A 39 17.95 1.06 -8.38
CA LEU A 39 17.35 -0.20 -7.92
C LEU A 39 18.36 -1.33 -7.73
N THR A 40 19.51 -1.27 -8.39
CA THR A 40 20.64 -2.17 -8.15
C THR A 40 21.28 -1.90 -6.79
N GLN A 41 21.39 -0.62 -6.41
CA GLN A 41 21.96 -0.21 -5.12
C GLN A 41 20.95 -0.29 -3.96
N ALA A 42 19.66 -0.08 -4.23
CA ALA A 42 18.59 -0.07 -3.24
C ALA A 42 17.33 -0.83 -3.75
N PRO A 43 17.37 -2.17 -3.84
CA PRO A 43 16.25 -2.96 -4.38
C PRO A 43 14.92 -2.78 -3.64
N TYR A 44 14.99 -2.52 -2.33
CA TYR A 44 13.84 -2.26 -1.46
C TYR A 44 13.01 -1.02 -1.88
N LEU A 45 13.59 -0.10 -2.66
CA LEU A 45 12.88 1.07 -3.17
C LEU A 45 11.92 0.74 -4.32
N ARG A 46 11.93 -0.46 -4.91
CA ARG A 46 11.12 -0.80 -6.10
C ARG A 46 9.63 -0.47 -5.94
N ALA A 47 9.01 -0.93 -4.85
CA ALA A 47 7.58 -0.69 -4.61
C ALA A 47 7.26 0.80 -4.38
N ALA A 48 8.14 1.52 -3.68
CA ALA A 48 8.00 2.96 -3.47
C ALA A 48 8.18 3.74 -4.77
N LEU A 49 9.19 3.39 -5.58
CA LEU A 49 9.46 4.01 -6.89
C LEU A 49 8.31 3.76 -7.87
N GLU A 50 7.74 2.56 -7.94
CA GLU A 50 6.50 2.37 -8.71
C GLU A 50 5.39 3.28 -8.18
N GLY A 51 5.20 3.42 -6.86
CA GLY A 51 4.22 4.34 -6.28
C GLY A 51 4.40 5.81 -6.68
N ILE A 52 5.64 6.31 -6.72
CA ILE A 52 5.97 7.70 -7.10
C ILE A 52 5.71 7.96 -8.60
N LEU A 53 6.11 7.01 -9.44
CA LEU A 53 6.13 7.17 -10.90
C LEU A 53 4.76 6.83 -11.53
N ARG A 54 3.98 5.94 -10.89
CA ARG A 54 2.68 5.47 -11.36
C ARG A 54 1.58 6.52 -11.22
N ARG A 55 1.36 7.27 -12.30
CA ARG A 55 0.20 8.16 -12.47
C ARG A 55 -0.71 7.63 -13.57
N GLY A 56 -1.75 6.88 -13.18
CA GLY A 56 -2.79 6.38 -14.09
C GLY A 56 -2.83 4.85 -14.28
N PRO A 57 -3.64 4.35 -15.23
CA PRO A 57 -3.73 2.93 -15.56
C PRO A 57 -2.44 2.44 -16.22
N VAL A 58 -2.03 1.21 -15.88
CA VAL A 58 -0.75 0.60 -16.26
C VAL A 58 -1.02 -0.60 -17.17
N ALA A 59 -0.34 -0.68 -18.31
CA ALA A 59 -0.34 -1.88 -19.14
C ALA A 59 0.57 -2.97 -18.52
N PRO A 60 0.11 -4.23 -18.36
CA PRO A 60 0.89 -5.28 -17.68
C PRO A 60 1.98 -5.90 -18.57
N THR A 61 1.91 -5.71 -19.88
CA THR A 61 2.85 -6.25 -20.88
C THR A 61 3.33 -5.15 -21.82
N LEU A 62 4.61 -5.25 -22.19
CA LEU A 62 5.30 -4.34 -23.08
C LEU A 62 5.97 -5.14 -24.19
N GLU A 63 5.50 -4.97 -25.43
CA GLU A 63 6.18 -5.44 -26.63
C GLU A 63 6.63 -4.21 -27.42
N PRO A 64 7.93 -3.89 -27.47
CA PRO A 64 8.41 -2.73 -28.21
C PRO A 64 8.27 -2.89 -29.74
N ASP A 65 7.80 -1.85 -30.41
CA ASP A 65 7.75 -1.81 -31.87
C ASP A 65 9.18 -1.69 -32.44
N ARG A 66 9.62 -2.79 -33.05
CA ARG A 66 10.96 -2.92 -33.65
C ARG A 66 11.21 -1.94 -34.79
N ARG A 67 10.19 -1.33 -35.40
CA ARG A 67 10.37 -0.27 -36.38
C ARG A 67 10.94 0.96 -35.69
N TRP A 68 10.19 1.55 -34.77
CA TRP A 68 10.57 2.76 -34.04
C TRP A 68 11.85 2.58 -33.21
N VAL A 69 12.06 1.41 -32.61
CA VAL A 69 13.31 1.09 -31.88
C VAL A 69 14.56 1.13 -32.80
N ARG A 70 14.43 0.86 -34.10
CA ARG A 70 15.55 0.95 -35.07
C ARG A 70 15.79 2.36 -35.60
N GLU A 71 14.80 3.23 -35.49
CA GLU A 71 14.91 4.65 -35.88
C GLU A 71 15.61 5.47 -34.78
N LEU A 72 15.63 4.97 -33.53
CA LEU A 72 16.35 5.55 -32.40
C LEU A 72 17.84 5.14 -32.36
N PRO A 73 18.73 5.97 -31.77
CA PRO A 73 20.13 5.60 -31.56
C PRO A 73 20.30 4.33 -30.70
N PRO A 74 21.36 3.52 -30.93
CA PRO A 74 21.62 2.33 -30.11
C PRO A 74 21.76 2.67 -28.61
N GLY A 75 21.08 1.91 -27.75
CA GLY A 75 21.09 2.13 -26.30
C GLY A 75 20.20 3.28 -25.81
N PHE A 76 19.51 4.00 -26.71
CA PHE A 76 18.72 5.18 -26.34
C PHE A 76 17.46 4.83 -25.53
N CYS A 77 16.76 3.75 -25.91
CA CYS A 77 15.58 3.25 -25.23
C CYS A 77 15.91 2.80 -23.79
N GLU A 78 17.03 2.09 -23.65
CA GLU A 78 17.56 1.58 -22.40
C GLU A 78 18.01 2.72 -21.48
N ARG A 79 18.75 3.70 -22.01
CA ARG A 79 19.22 4.90 -21.29
C ARG A 79 18.07 5.73 -20.71
N LEU A 80 17.00 5.91 -21.47
CA LEU A 80 15.81 6.67 -21.04
C LEU A 80 14.76 5.82 -20.30
N LEU A 81 14.92 4.49 -20.29
CA LEU A 81 13.91 3.53 -19.85
C LEU A 81 12.54 3.77 -20.53
N ALA A 82 12.57 3.94 -21.85
CA ALA A 82 11.45 4.36 -22.69
C ALA A 82 11.42 3.56 -23.99
N PHE A 83 10.30 2.90 -24.29
CA PHE A 83 10.19 1.98 -25.43
C PHE A 83 8.97 2.30 -26.30
N PRO A 84 9.14 2.64 -27.60
CA PRO A 84 8.04 2.77 -28.54
C PRO A 84 7.21 1.49 -28.63
N VAL A 85 5.88 1.60 -28.66
CA VAL A 85 4.95 0.46 -28.74
C VAL A 85 4.07 0.46 -29.99
N GLY A 86 4.04 1.57 -30.73
CA GLY A 86 3.28 1.70 -31.97
C GLY A 86 2.99 3.16 -32.30
N GLU A 87 1.94 3.38 -33.08
CA GLU A 87 1.47 4.69 -33.51
C GLU A 87 -0.03 4.82 -33.19
N THR A 88 -0.46 5.99 -32.71
CA THR A 88 -1.87 6.26 -32.40
C THR A 88 -2.67 6.52 -33.69
N PRO A 89 -4.02 6.44 -33.66
CA PRO A 89 -4.85 6.81 -34.81
C PRO A 89 -4.63 8.25 -35.29
N GLU A 90 -4.15 9.14 -34.41
CA GLU A 90 -3.82 10.54 -34.68
C GLU A 90 -2.41 10.73 -35.28
N GLY A 91 -1.61 9.68 -35.39
CA GLY A 91 -0.26 9.72 -35.96
C GLY A 91 0.86 10.10 -34.97
N GLU A 92 0.59 10.02 -33.66
CA GLU A 92 1.61 10.18 -32.61
C GLU A 92 2.32 8.85 -32.35
N VAL A 93 3.63 8.85 -32.10
CA VAL A 93 4.34 7.62 -31.69
C VAL A 93 4.01 7.36 -30.22
N GLU A 94 3.36 6.22 -29.91
CA GLU A 94 3.07 5.84 -28.53
C GLU A 94 4.32 5.20 -27.91
N VAL A 95 4.75 5.73 -26.75
CA VAL A 95 5.96 5.29 -26.05
C VAL A 95 5.64 4.92 -24.62
N ALA A 96 5.95 3.70 -24.23
CA ALA A 96 5.84 3.20 -22.87
C ALA A 96 7.00 3.73 -22.01
N VAL A 97 6.68 4.36 -20.87
CA VAL A 97 7.65 4.96 -19.95
C VAL A 97 7.27 4.69 -18.49
N ALA A 98 8.24 4.80 -17.58
CA ALA A 98 7.98 4.70 -16.15
C ALA A 98 7.15 5.90 -15.64
N ASP A 99 7.40 7.09 -16.19
CA ASP A 99 6.91 8.37 -15.68
C ASP A 99 6.45 9.26 -16.84
N ALA A 100 5.15 9.17 -17.18
CA ALA A 100 4.55 9.96 -18.25
C ALA A 100 4.47 11.48 -17.96
N ALA A 101 4.80 11.89 -16.73
CA ALA A 101 4.86 13.29 -16.32
C ALA A 101 6.29 13.89 -16.43
N ASP A 102 7.29 13.14 -16.91
CA ASP A 102 8.63 13.67 -17.16
C ASP A 102 8.72 14.31 -18.56
N PRO A 103 8.79 15.66 -18.68
CA PRO A 103 8.88 16.33 -19.98
C PRO A 103 10.20 16.04 -20.69
N HIS A 104 11.25 15.65 -19.97
CA HIS A 104 12.55 15.40 -20.58
C HIS A 104 12.53 14.18 -21.51
N VAL A 105 11.86 13.10 -21.08
CA VAL A 105 11.74 11.87 -21.89
C VAL A 105 10.99 12.15 -23.19
N ARG A 106 9.87 12.90 -23.11
CA ARG A 106 9.15 13.40 -24.29
C ARG A 106 10.07 14.19 -25.22
N ASN A 107 10.73 15.24 -24.71
CA ASN A 107 11.53 16.14 -25.54
C ASN A 107 12.69 15.42 -26.23
N GLU A 108 13.35 14.48 -25.57
CA GLU A 108 14.43 13.67 -26.17
C GLU A 108 13.90 12.76 -27.28
N LEU A 109 12.73 12.11 -27.08
CA LEU A 109 12.12 11.24 -28.09
C LEU A 109 11.58 12.03 -29.29
N GLU A 110 10.87 13.13 -29.06
CA GLU A 110 10.36 14.00 -30.13
C GLU A 110 11.51 14.59 -30.97
N ALA A 111 12.66 14.89 -30.34
CA ALA A 111 13.85 15.38 -31.01
C ALA A 111 14.64 14.31 -31.80
N GLN A 112 14.54 13.02 -31.45
CA GLN A 112 15.17 11.93 -32.22
C GLN A 112 14.26 11.34 -33.29
N LEU A 113 12.94 11.30 -33.05
CA LEU A 113 11.96 10.73 -33.97
C LEU A 113 11.39 11.75 -34.96
N GLU A 114 11.60 13.05 -34.73
CA GLU A 114 11.02 14.17 -35.51
C GLU A 114 9.49 14.11 -35.63
N ARG A 115 8.82 13.46 -34.67
CA ARG A 115 7.37 13.21 -34.62
C ARG A 115 6.82 13.48 -33.22
N PRO A 116 5.53 13.87 -33.08
CA PRO A 116 4.88 14.00 -31.77
C PRO A 116 4.82 12.65 -31.05
N VAL A 117 5.04 12.66 -29.73
CA VAL A 117 5.14 11.44 -28.91
C VAL A 117 4.05 11.41 -27.85
N ARG A 118 3.35 10.28 -27.74
CA ARG A 118 2.38 10.04 -26.67
C ARG A 118 2.99 9.15 -25.60
N LEU A 119 3.30 9.73 -24.44
CA LEU A 119 3.81 8.96 -23.30
C LEU A 119 2.68 8.18 -22.61
N ARG A 120 2.86 6.86 -22.48
CA ARG A 120 1.97 5.94 -21.76
C ARG A 120 2.71 5.37 -20.53
N PRO A 121 2.18 5.50 -19.31
CA PRO A 121 2.80 4.90 -18.13
C PRO A 121 2.73 3.37 -18.17
N THR A 122 3.81 2.70 -17.75
CA THR A 122 3.91 1.24 -17.63
C THR A 122 4.67 0.85 -16.35
N SER A 123 4.70 -0.44 -16.00
CA SER A 123 5.46 -0.92 -14.83
C SER A 123 6.96 -0.90 -15.08
N LEU A 124 7.74 -0.75 -14.00
CA LEU A 124 9.20 -0.85 -14.07
C LEU A 124 9.65 -2.25 -14.49
N ASP A 125 8.95 -3.29 -14.05
CA ASP A 125 9.22 -4.68 -14.42
C ASP A 125 9.08 -4.92 -15.94
N ALA A 126 8.05 -4.34 -16.57
CA ALA A 126 7.86 -4.45 -18.02
C ALA A 126 8.98 -3.74 -18.81
N LEU A 127 9.44 -2.58 -18.32
CA LEU A 127 10.52 -1.81 -18.94
C LEU A 127 11.88 -2.51 -18.81
N PHE A 128 12.21 -3.05 -17.63
CA PHE A 128 13.45 -3.80 -17.44
C PHE A 128 13.45 -5.11 -18.25
N ALA A 129 12.30 -5.79 -18.36
CA ALA A 129 12.15 -6.92 -19.26
C ALA A 129 12.39 -6.55 -20.73
N ALA A 130 11.85 -5.41 -21.20
CA ALA A 130 12.08 -4.89 -22.54
C ALA A 130 13.54 -4.47 -22.80
N ALA A 131 14.21 -3.91 -21.78
CA ALA A 131 15.65 -3.59 -21.81
C ALA A 131 16.57 -4.82 -21.75
N GLY A 132 16.02 -6.04 -21.61
CA GLY A 132 16.79 -7.27 -21.44
C GLY A 132 17.44 -7.43 -20.04
N VAL A 133 17.14 -6.53 -19.11
CA VAL A 133 17.68 -6.50 -17.75
C VAL A 133 16.99 -7.58 -16.91
N ARG A 134 17.69 -8.69 -16.66
CA ARG A 134 17.22 -9.75 -15.75
C ARG A 134 17.39 -9.32 -14.30
N THR A 135 16.43 -8.57 -13.77
CA THR A 135 16.35 -8.29 -12.32
C THR A 135 16.22 -9.60 -11.52
N VAL A 136 16.99 -9.70 -10.43
CA VAL A 136 17.17 -10.94 -9.66
C VAL A 136 15.86 -11.46 -9.05
N ALA A 137 15.56 -12.73 -9.34
CA ALA A 137 14.66 -13.63 -8.62
C ALA A 137 13.23 -13.15 -8.28
N LYS A 138 12.30 -13.39 -9.22
CA LYS A 138 10.91 -13.73 -8.88
C LYS A 138 10.92 -15.05 -8.07
N PRO A 139 10.33 -15.15 -6.87
CA PRO A 139 10.15 -16.44 -6.21
C PRO A 139 9.19 -17.30 -7.05
N ALA A 140 9.67 -18.46 -7.49
CA ALA A 140 8.92 -19.36 -8.34
C ALA A 140 7.78 -20.02 -7.54
N SER A 141 6.55 -19.51 -7.70
CA SER A 141 5.32 -20.24 -7.35
C SER A 141 5.03 -21.28 -8.44
N GLU A 142 5.96 -22.21 -8.66
CA GLU A 142 5.65 -23.47 -9.33
C GLU A 142 4.92 -24.36 -8.33
N ARG A 143 3.57 -24.27 -8.33
CA ARG A 143 2.75 -25.38 -7.85
C ARG A 143 2.58 -26.37 -9.00
N PRO A 144 3.27 -27.53 -9.01
CA PRO A 144 2.97 -28.56 -9.99
C PRO A 144 1.52 -29.03 -9.79
N ALA A 145 0.77 -29.11 -10.88
CA ALA A 145 -0.61 -29.56 -10.86
C ALA A 145 -0.68 -31.06 -10.55
N VAL A 146 -0.79 -31.41 -9.26
CA VAL A 146 -1.10 -32.78 -8.84
C VAL A 146 -2.53 -33.09 -9.27
N ARG A 147 -2.64 -33.89 -10.34
CA ARG A 147 -3.92 -34.39 -10.85
C ARG A 147 -4.57 -35.29 -9.80
N VAL A 148 -5.83 -35.00 -9.49
CA VAL A 148 -6.68 -35.89 -8.70
C VAL A 148 -6.93 -37.16 -9.52
N ALA A 149 -6.57 -38.31 -8.97
CA ALA A 149 -6.98 -39.62 -9.47
C ALA A 149 -7.49 -40.46 -8.29
N THR A 150 -8.71 -40.96 -8.43
CA THR A 150 -9.46 -41.70 -7.42
C THR A 150 -9.14 -43.20 -7.43
N SER A 151 -8.82 -43.79 -6.27
CA SER A 151 -9.20 -45.19 -5.95
C SER A 151 -8.97 -45.56 -4.47
N THR A 152 -9.92 -46.32 -3.92
CA THR A 152 -9.85 -47.09 -2.67
C THR A 152 -10.41 -48.50 -2.96
N PRO A 153 -10.28 -49.48 -2.06
CA PRO A 153 -9.10 -49.99 -1.33
C PRO A 153 -8.85 -51.49 -1.69
N PRO A 154 -7.99 -52.25 -0.95
CA PRO A 154 -8.56 -53.31 -0.10
C PRO A 154 -7.79 -53.68 1.20
N THR A 155 -8.55 -53.84 2.29
CA THR A 155 -8.76 -55.04 3.14
C THR A 155 -7.61 -55.94 3.70
N ASN A 156 -7.71 -56.27 5.01
CA ASN A 156 -7.17 -57.42 5.78
C ASN A 156 -5.67 -57.48 6.15
N GLU A 157 -5.23 -58.05 7.30
CA GLU A 157 -5.90 -58.47 8.56
C GLU A 157 -4.88 -58.68 9.72
N ALA A 158 -5.36 -58.69 10.98
CA ALA A 158 -4.82 -59.35 12.20
C ALA A 158 -3.34 -59.15 12.69
N ALA A 159 -3.17 -58.66 13.93
CA ALA A 159 -2.72 -59.46 15.11
C ALA A 159 -2.47 -58.63 16.41
N ILE A 160 -3.04 -59.08 17.54
CA ILE A 160 -3.07 -58.52 18.92
C ILE A 160 -3.36 -59.74 19.88
N PRO A 161 -2.94 -59.88 21.19
CA PRO A 161 -2.41 -58.94 22.22
C PRO A 161 -1.14 -59.39 23.00
N LEU A 162 -0.68 -58.59 23.99
CA LEU A 162 -0.25 -58.98 25.38
C LEU A 162 0.18 -57.70 26.16
N VAL A 163 -0.62 -57.05 27.03
CA VAL A 163 -1.07 -57.43 28.40
C VAL A 163 0.12 -57.57 29.38
N ARG A 164 0.38 -56.65 30.33
CA ARG A 164 -0.29 -56.47 31.66
C ARG A 164 0.14 -55.11 32.28
N ARG A 165 -0.75 -54.32 32.92
CA ARG A 165 -0.98 -54.21 34.40
C ARG A 165 0.28 -53.80 35.20
N SER A 166 0.28 -52.80 36.10
CA SER A 166 -0.77 -51.90 36.62
C SER A 166 -0.11 -50.55 37.10
N ASP A 167 -0.63 -49.66 37.97
CA ASP A 167 -1.89 -49.57 38.75
C ASP A 167 -2.27 -48.10 39.12
N ARG A 168 -3.30 -47.93 39.97
CA ARG A 168 -3.67 -46.73 40.74
C ARG A 168 -3.92 -47.13 42.21
N PRO A 169 -3.79 -46.22 43.19
CA PRO A 169 -4.99 -45.52 43.69
C PRO A 169 -4.73 -44.08 44.22
N GLY A 170 -5.71 -43.21 44.41
CA GLY A 170 -7.13 -43.27 44.02
C GLY A 170 -8.04 -42.33 44.86
N LYS A 171 -9.26 -42.05 44.34
CA LYS A 171 -10.49 -41.61 45.05
C LYS A 171 -10.42 -40.24 45.78
N LYS A 172 -11.47 -39.40 45.75
CA LYS A 172 -12.89 -39.73 45.95
C LYS A 172 -13.86 -39.18 44.89
N ARG A 173 -14.93 -39.96 44.70
CA ARG A 173 -16.21 -39.67 44.02
C ARG A 173 -17.19 -39.10 45.07
N VAL A 174 -18.33 -38.51 44.73
CA VAL A 174 -19.69 -39.12 44.61
C VAL A 174 -20.64 -37.91 44.37
N SER A 175 -21.22 -37.72 43.18
CA SER A 175 -22.59 -38.08 42.72
C SER A 175 -23.72 -37.12 43.21
N THR A 176 -24.93 -36.99 42.62
CA THR A 176 -25.65 -37.81 41.60
C THR A 176 -26.79 -36.99 40.93
N THR A 177 -26.87 -36.97 39.59
CA THR A 177 -28.06 -37.18 38.68
C THR A 177 -29.45 -36.50 38.90
N PRO A 178 -30.41 -36.57 37.94
CA PRO A 178 -30.32 -36.65 36.46
C PRO A 178 -31.32 -35.77 35.65
N GLY A 179 -31.08 -35.62 34.34
CA GLY A 179 -32.12 -35.67 33.29
C GLY A 179 -32.60 -34.36 32.68
N LEU A 180 -32.36 -34.15 31.37
CA LEU A 180 -33.35 -34.39 30.29
C LEU A 180 -32.78 -34.03 28.89
N GLY A 181 -33.08 -34.90 27.91
CA GLY A 181 -33.26 -34.60 26.48
C GLY A 181 -32.30 -33.62 25.77
N TRP A 182 -31.17 -34.12 25.27
CA TRP A 182 -30.47 -33.49 24.15
C TRP A 182 -31.08 -33.99 22.83
N SER A 183 -31.87 -33.14 22.18
CA SER A 183 -32.19 -33.25 20.74
C SER A 183 -31.59 -32.03 20.07
N GLY A 184 -30.83 -32.25 19.01
CA GLY A 184 -29.91 -31.23 18.49
C GLY A 184 -30.56 -30.19 17.59
N GLU A 185 -30.07 -28.97 17.68
CA GLU A 185 -29.82 -28.14 16.51
C GLU A 185 -28.46 -27.47 16.71
N ALA A 186 -27.56 -27.64 15.75
CA ALA A 186 -26.30 -26.91 15.76
C ALA A 186 -26.61 -25.43 15.47
N PRO A 187 -26.03 -24.46 16.19
CA PRO A 187 -26.22 -23.06 15.84
C PRO A 187 -25.71 -22.84 14.40
N PRO A 188 -26.49 -22.21 13.50
CA PRO A 188 -26.10 -22.07 12.11
C PRO A 188 -24.83 -21.22 12.01
N SER A 189 -23.71 -21.90 11.73
CA SER A 189 -22.43 -21.32 11.36
C SER A 189 -22.53 -20.69 9.96
N SER A 190 -23.24 -19.57 9.83
CA SER A 190 -23.19 -18.70 8.66
C SER A 190 -23.64 -17.28 8.99
N GLY A 191 -22.85 -16.61 9.83
CA GLY A 191 -22.85 -15.15 9.89
C GLY A 191 -22.13 -14.60 8.66
N ALA A 192 -22.78 -14.60 7.49
CA ALA A 192 -22.29 -13.84 6.35
C ALA A 192 -22.11 -12.37 6.80
N PRO A 193 -20.96 -11.72 6.53
CA PRO A 193 -20.74 -10.36 7.01
C PRO A 193 -21.77 -9.44 6.37
N THR A 194 -22.65 -8.88 7.21
CA THR A 194 -23.59 -7.85 6.77
C THR A 194 -22.80 -6.71 6.14
N PRO A 195 -23.17 -6.24 4.93
CA PRO A 195 -22.47 -5.13 4.29
C PRO A 195 -22.59 -3.90 5.20
N ARG A 196 -21.47 -3.51 5.81
CA ARG A 196 -21.43 -2.38 6.74
C ARG A 196 -21.65 -1.10 5.94
N VAL A 197 -22.87 -0.56 6.04
CA VAL A 197 -23.19 0.77 5.52
C VAL A 197 -22.27 1.78 6.22
N ARG A 198 -21.35 2.39 5.46
CA ARG A 198 -20.55 3.51 5.98
C ARG A 198 -21.50 4.64 6.37
N PRO A 199 -21.30 5.33 7.51
CA PRO A 199 -22.19 6.40 7.94
C PRO A 199 -22.19 7.53 6.92
N THR A 200 -23.33 8.22 6.81
CA THR A 200 -23.51 9.31 5.86
C THR A 200 -22.61 10.50 6.22
N PRO A 201 -22.20 11.34 5.25
CA PRO A 201 -21.35 12.50 5.54
C PRO A 201 -21.93 13.43 6.61
N ALA A 202 -23.26 13.60 6.64
CA ALA A 202 -23.93 14.45 7.62
C ALA A 202 -23.85 13.90 9.07
N GLU A 203 -23.96 12.57 9.26
CA GLU A 203 -23.79 11.94 10.57
C GLU A 203 -22.35 12.06 11.08
N VAL A 204 -21.38 11.90 10.18
CA VAL A 204 -19.95 12.05 10.46
C VAL A 204 -19.61 13.50 10.84
N GLU A 205 -20.03 14.48 10.03
CA GLU A 205 -19.82 15.91 10.31
C GLU A 205 -20.49 16.33 11.62
N GLY A 206 -21.74 15.90 11.87
CA GLY A 206 -22.45 16.20 13.11
C GLY A 206 -21.73 15.69 14.36
N ARG A 207 -21.17 14.47 14.31
CA ARG A 207 -20.34 13.93 15.41
C ARG A 207 -19.02 14.68 15.56
N LEU A 208 -18.29 14.92 14.47
CA LEU A 208 -16.99 15.62 14.50
C LEU A 208 -17.10 17.04 15.08
N VAL A 209 -18.17 17.78 14.80
CA VAL A 209 -18.41 19.13 15.34
C VAL A 209 -18.76 19.12 16.84
N ALA A 210 -19.36 18.02 17.32
CA ALA A 210 -19.69 17.81 18.73
C ALA A 210 -18.49 17.39 19.59
N CYS A 211 -17.38 16.93 18.99
CA CYS A 211 -16.16 16.57 19.72
C CYS A 211 -15.60 17.75 20.53
N ALA A 212 -15.10 17.45 21.73
CA ALA A 212 -14.44 18.40 22.64
C ALA A 212 -12.90 18.20 22.74
N SER A 213 -12.39 17.08 22.22
CA SER A 213 -10.97 16.69 22.26
C SER A 213 -10.50 16.18 20.89
N VAL A 214 -9.18 16.11 20.72
CA VAL A 214 -8.54 15.50 19.54
C VAL A 214 -8.81 13.99 19.52
N ASP A 215 -8.82 13.36 20.70
CA ASP A 215 -9.04 11.93 20.86
C ASP A 215 -10.47 11.54 20.43
N GLY A 216 -11.48 12.33 20.82
CA GLY A 216 -12.86 12.13 20.36
C GLY A 216 -13.04 12.33 18.85
N ILE A 217 -12.21 13.17 18.21
CA ILE A 217 -12.14 13.28 16.75
C ILE A 217 -11.51 12.00 16.17
N ALA A 218 -10.43 11.49 16.74
CA ALA A 218 -9.78 10.25 16.31
C ALA A 218 -10.71 9.03 16.44
N GLU A 219 -11.45 8.91 17.54
CA GLU A 219 -12.50 7.88 17.75
C GLU A 219 -13.66 8.02 16.75
N THR A 220 -14.07 9.26 16.43
CA THR A 220 -15.12 9.49 15.42
C THR A 220 -14.64 9.09 14.03
N ILE A 221 -13.36 9.34 13.71
CA ILE A 221 -12.73 8.90 12.46
C ILE A 221 -12.66 7.36 12.39
N THR A 222 -12.25 6.65 13.45
CA THR A 222 -12.18 5.18 13.44
C THR A 222 -13.57 4.54 13.35
N TRP A 223 -14.57 5.11 14.02
CA TRP A 223 -15.97 4.72 13.86
C TRP A 223 -16.47 4.92 12.42
N ALA A 224 -16.15 6.06 11.80
CA ALA A 224 -16.59 6.40 10.44
C ALA A 224 -15.86 5.59 9.35
N GLY A 225 -14.56 5.36 9.51
CA GLY A 225 -13.73 4.60 8.58
C GLY A 225 -14.01 3.09 8.61
N GLY A 226 -14.31 2.54 9.79
CA GLY A 226 -14.55 1.11 10.01
C GLY A 226 -13.29 0.31 10.34
N PRO A 227 -13.34 -1.04 10.32
CA PRO A 227 -12.18 -1.89 10.55
C PRO A 227 -11.04 -1.58 9.58
N GLY A 228 -9.80 -1.70 10.04
CA GLY A 228 -8.64 -1.24 9.29
C GLY A 228 -8.55 0.29 9.21
N THR A 229 -9.10 1.02 10.18
CA THR A 229 -8.85 2.46 10.32
C THR A 229 -7.84 2.71 11.42
N LEU A 230 -6.76 3.42 11.10
CA LEU A 230 -5.75 3.89 12.03
C LEU A 230 -5.65 5.41 11.98
N VAL A 231 -5.52 6.06 13.13
CA VAL A 231 -5.37 7.51 13.25
C VAL A 231 -4.13 7.82 14.08
N PHE A 232 -3.19 8.53 13.48
CA PHE A 232 -1.93 8.92 14.09
C PHE A 232 -1.89 10.42 14.35
N ALA A 233 -1.39 10.84 15.52
CA ALA A 233 -0.93 12.19 15.74
C ALA A 233 0.36 12.43 14.95
N VAL A 234 0.45 13.58 14.29
CA VAL A 234 1.69 14.08 13.70
C VAL A 234 2.43 14.89 14.76
N ARG A 235 3.61 14.40 15.18
CA ARG A 235 4.56 15.16 16.00
C ARG A 235 5.68 15.71 15.12
N SER A 236 6.56 16.52 15.71
CA SER A 236 7.74 17.07 15.04
C SER A 236 8.60 15.98 14.39
N ASP A 237 8.84 14.90 15.12
CA ASP A 237 9.84 13.86 14.90
C ASP A 237 9.27 12.46 14.70
N ARG A 238 7.98 12.24 14.97
CA ARG A 238 7.32 10.92 14.96
C ARG A 238 5.82 10.98 14.65
N PHE A 239 5.28 9.86 14.21
CA PHE A 239 3.86 9.54 14.24
C PHE A 239 3.56 8.71 15.49
N GLU A 240 2.42 8.95 16.11
CA GLU A 240 2.00 8.30 17.36
C GLU A 240 0.54 7.88 17.23
N LEU A 241 0.24 6.58 17.34
CA LEU A 241 -1.12 6.07 17.18
C LEU A 241 -2.04 6.65 18.28
N LEU A 242 -3.12 7.33 17.90
CA LEU A 242 -4.14 7.84 18.82
C LEU A 242 -5.33 6.90 18.93
N ALA A 243 -5.79 6.36 17.80
CA ALA A 243 -6.97 5.51 17.74
C ALA A 243 -6.85 4.49 16.61
N ALA A 244 -7.47 3.33 16.81
CA ALA A 244 -7.52 2.24 15.84
C ALA A 244 -8.90 1.54 15.83
N ALA A 245 -9.22 0.82 14.75
CA ALA A 245 -10.39 -0.06 14.67
C ALA A 245 -9.98 -1.42 14.05
N PRO A 246 -9.97 -2.54 14.81
CA PRO A 246 -10.28 -2.67 16.24
C PRO A 246 -9.39 -1.80 17.15
N PRO A 247 -9.85 -1.46 18.36
CA PRO A 247 -9.12 -0.55 19.26
C PRO A 247 -7.81 -1.18 19.77
N ALA A 248 -6.79 -0.33 19.93
CA ALA A 248 -5.57 -0.60 20.67
C ALA A 248 -5.21 0.60 21.54
N GLU A 249 -4.25 0.40 22.45
CA GLU A 249 -3.79 1.45 23.36
C GLU A 249 -3.14 2.61 22.59
N PRO A 250 -3.47 3.88 22.89
CA PRO A 250 -2.78 5.03 22.32
C PRO A 250 -1.27 4.97 22.62
N GLY A 251 -0.43 5.31 21.65
CA GLY A 251 1.02 5.22 21.76
C GLY A 251 1.60 3.79 21.63
N SER A 252 0.78 2.75 21.46
CA SER A 252 1.26 1.38 21.21
C SER A 252 2.05 1.22 19.90
N VAL A 253 1.81 2.11 18.93
CA VAL A 253 2.59 2.23 17.70
C VAL A 253 3.16 3.64 17.58
N VAL A 254 4.49 3.75 17.63
CA VAL A 254 5.24 4.99 17.43
C VAL A 254 6.22 4.79 16.29
N ILE A 255 6.18 5.67 15.29
CA ILE A 255 6.96 5.56 14.06
C ILE A 255 7.77 6.86 13.89
N PRO A 256 9.11 6.83 13.93
CA PRO A 256 9.92 8.02 13.64
C PRO A 256 9.62 8.58 12.24
N ARG A 257 9.56 9.90 12.08
CA ARG A 257 9.34 10.55 10.78
C ARG A 257 10.53 10.42 9.82
N THR A 258 11.67 9.95 10.32
CA THR A 258 12.82 9.52 9.52
C THR A 258 12.58 8.18 8.81
N GLU A 259 11.59 7.39 9.24
CA GLU A 259 11.26 6.09 8.66
C GLU A 259 10.34 6.21 7.44
N ILE A 260 10.58 5.34 6.46
CA ILE A 260 9.85 5.30 5.19
C ILE A 260 8.53 4.57 5.41
N THR A 261 7.42 5.32 5.47
CA THR A 261 6.09 4.78 5.74
C THR A 261 5.02 5.45 4.89
N VAL A 262 3.89 4.77 4.66
CA VAL A 262 2.73 5.35 3.94
C VAL A 262 2.21 6.63 4.61
N LEU A 263 2.41 6.76 5.92
CA LEU A 263 2.10 7.98 6.69
C LEU A 263 3.00 9.15 6.27
N GLY A 264 4.30 8.91 6.13
CA GLY A 264 5.27 9.89 5.64
C GLY A 264 5.00 10.31 4.19
N LEU A 265 4.62 9.36 3.33
CA LEU A 265 4.30 9.64 1.93
C LEU A 265 3.05 10.52 1.80
N ALA A 266 1.98 10.20 2.54
CA ALA A 266 0.76 11.00 2.54
C ALA A 266 0.94 12.43 3.07
N LEU A 267 1.90 12.65 3.99
CA LEU A 267 2.28 14.01 4.41
C LEU A 267 3.00 14.81 3.32
N ALA A 268 3.75 14.16 2.44
CA ALA A 268 4.55 14.81 1.41
C ALA A 268 3.73 15.13 0.15
N GLU A 269 2.93 14.16 -0.32
CA GLU A 269 2.18 14.26 -1.59
C GLU A 269 0.71 14.71 -1.39
N GLY A 270 0.24 14.83 -0.14
CA GLY A 270 -1.13 15.25 0.20
C GLY A 270 -2.13 14.10 0.32
N ASP A 271 -1.87 12.93 -0.27
CA ASP A 271 -2.46 11.64 0.08
C ASP A 271 -1.55 10.48 -0.36
N TYR A 272 -1.91 9.24 0.00
CA TYR A 272 -1.32 8.03 -0.54
C TYR A 272 -2.42 7.03 -0.91
N ARG A 273 -2.29 6.42 -2.10
CA ARG A 273 -3.21 5.44 -2.68
C ARG A 273 -2.40 4.26 -3.19
N GLY A 274 -2.40 3.13 -2.49
CA GLY A 274 -1.57 1.99 -2.91
C GLY A 274 -1.58 0.81 -1.95
N ALA A 275 -0.79 -0.21 -2.25
CA ALA A 275 -0.59 -1.35 -1.36
C ALA A 275 0.32 -0.95 -0.19
N LEU A 276 -0.01 -1.40 1.03
CA LEU A 276 0.84 -1.26 2.20
C LEU A 276 2.14 -2.05 1.98
N PHE A 277 3.20 -1.35 1.58
CA PHE A 277 4.50 -1.95 1.28
C PHE A 277 5.18 -2.48 2.55
N GLU A 278 6.01 -3.51 2.43
CA GLU A 278 6.74 -4.07 3.56
C GLU A 278 7.90 -3.16 3.99
N CYS A 279 7.85 -2.65 5.21
CA CYS A 279 8.98 -2.03 5.90
C CYS A 279 8.90 -2.34 7.41
N GLY A 280 10.00 -2.13 8.14
CA GLY A 280 10.07 -2.42 9.58
C GLY A 280 8.91 -1.82 10.39
N PRO A 281 8.61 -0.51 10.27
CA PRO A 281 7.48 0.12 10.94
C PRO A 281 6.11 -0.46 10.60
N HIS A 282 5.85 -0.85 9.35
CA HIS A 282 4.54 -1.36 8.94
C HIS A 282 4.21 -2.76 9.51
N ARG A 283 5.18 -3.49 10.06
CA ARG A 283 4.88 -4.71 10.85
C ARG A 283 3.99 -4.42 12.06
N ALA A 284 4.09 -3.21 12.62
CA ALA A 284 3.19 -2.77 13.68
C ALA A 284 1.72 -2.61 13.23
N PHE A 285 1.44 -2.63 11.91
CA PHE A 285 0.09 -2.57 11.35
C PHE A 285 -0.52 -3.95 11.09
N GLU A 286 0.23 -5.05 11.25
CA GLU A 286 -0.24 -6.43 11.04
C GLU A 286 -1.58 -6.78 11.75
N PRO A 287 -1.90 -6.26 12.96
CA PRO A 287 -3.22 -6.50 13.59
C PRO A 287 -4.42 -5.90 12.84
N TRP A 288 -4.18 -5.02 11.85
CA TRP A 288 -5.21 -4.28 11.11
C TRP A 288 -5.13 -4.48 9.60
N HIS A 289 -3.92 -4.62 9.05
CA HIS A 289 -3.66 -4.71 7.62
C HIS A 289 -2.68 -5.85 7.34
N ALA A 290 -3.05 -6.73 6.42
CA ALA A 290 -2.09 -7.68 5.85
C ALA A 290 -1.03 -6.94 5.03
N PRO A 291 0.22 -7.45 4.94
CA PRO A 291 1.21 -6.96 3.98
C PRO A 291 0.64 -6.93 2.56
N GLY A 292 0.87 -5.83 1.84
CA GLY A 292 0.32 -5.62 0.49
C GLY A 292 -1.17 -5.28 0.43
N ALA A 293 -1.89 -5.16 1.56
CA ALA A 293 -3.29 -4.72 1.55
C ALA A 293 -3.44 -3.32 0.93
N PRO A 294 -4.46 -3.07 0.09
CA PRO A 294 -4.69 -1.75 -0.48
C PRO A 294 -5.16 -0.79 0.62
N VAL A 295 -4.46 0.33 0.77
CA VAL A 295 -4.75 1.37 1.77
C VAL A 295 -4.91 2.73 1.11
N PHE A 296 -5.72 3.57 1.75
CA PHE A 296 -5.79 5.01 1.49
C PHE A 296 -5.28 5.74 2.72
N VAL A 297 -4.40 6.71 2.55
CA VAL A 297 -3.87 7.51 3.67
C VAL A 297 -4.00 8.99 3.34
N ALA A 298 -4.51 9.79 4.28
CA ALA A 298 -4.67 11.23 4.12
C ALA A 298 -4.24 12.02 5.37
N PRO A 299 -3.57 13.17 5.21
CA PRO A 299 -3.36 14.13 6.28
C PRO A 299 -4.66 14.82 6.67
N VAL A 300 -4.80 15.12 7.95
CA VAL A 300 -5.84 15.99 8.51
C VAL A 300 -5.16 17.27 8.98
N SER A 301 -5.33 18.33 8.20
CA SER A 301 -4.63 19.60 8.41
C SER A 301 -5.48 20.66 9.10
N VAL A 302 -4.83 21.49 9.90
CA VAL A 302 -5.37 22.74 10.45
C VAL A 302 -4.53 23.87 9.89
N ARG A 303 -5.12 24.72 9.02
CA ARG A 303 -4.40 25.81 8.32
C ARG A 303 -3.12 25.31 7.65
N ASP A 304 -3.29 24.33 6.77
CA ASP A 304 -2.24 23.68 5.98
C ASP A 304 -1.15 22.92 6.77
N HIS A 305 -1.18 22.96 8.11
CA HIS A 305 -0.32 22.14 8.96
C HIS A 305 -0.99 20.79 9.28
N PRO A 306 -0.40 19.63 8.90
CA PRO A 306 -0.95 18.33 9.22
C PRO A 306 -0.85 18.05 10.73
N VAL A 307 -1.98 17.76 11.36
CA VAL A 307 -2.10 17.48 12.80
C VAL A 307 -2.33 15.99 13.06
N LEU A 308 -3.15 15.35 12.23
CA LEU A 308 -3.35 13.89 12.22
C LEU A 308 -3.03 13.32 10.84
N VAL A 309 -2.82 12.00 10.78
CA VAL A 309 -2.89 11.20 9.56
C VAL A 309 -3.87 10.06 9.77
N VAL A 310 -4.76 9.86 8.81
CA VAL A 310 -5.73 8.75 8.80
C VAL A 310 -5.32 7.76 7.74
N LEU A 311 -5.24 6.49 8.11
CA LEU A 311 -5.07 5.34 7.22
C LEU A 311 -6.38 4.54 7.24
N LEU A 312 -6.89 4.20 6.05
CA LEU A 312 -8.11 3.42 5.83
C LEU A 312 -7.78 2.18 4.99
N ASP A 313 -8.37 1.04 5.33
CA ASP A 313 -8.49 -0.09 4.41
C ASP A 313 -9.30 0.31 3.18
N ALA A 314 -8.67 0.22 2.00
CA ALA A 314 -9.26 0.54 0.72
C ALA A 314 -10.02 -0.66 0.11
N GLY A 315 -9.74 -1.88 0.58
CA GLY A 315 -10.43 -3.11 0.21
C GLY A 315 -10.55 -3.32 -1.31
N GLN A 316 -11.74 -3.72 -1.74
CA GLN A 316 -12.05 -3.96 -3.16
C GLN A 316 -12.50 -2.70 -3.92
N GLU A 317 -12.75 -1.57 -3.24
CA GLU A 317 -13.28 -0.33 -3.86
C GLU A 317 -12.40 0.90 -3.58
N PRO A 318 -11.10 0.89 -3.96
CA PRO A 318 -10.15 1.92 -3.54
C PRO A 318 -10.55 3.34 -3.97
N ALA A 319 -11.20 3.50 -5.13
CA ALA A 319 -11.68 4.79 -5.61
C ALA A 319 -12.92 5.32 -4.84
N ALA A 320 -13.70 4.45 -4.20
CA ALA A 320 -14.79 4.87 -3.31
C ALA A 320 -14.24 5.24 -1.92
N VAL A 321 -13.31 4.44 -1.40
CA VAL A 321 -12.66 4.71 -0.10
C VAL A 321 -11.84 6.00 -0.14
N ALA A 322 -11.07 6.26 -1.20
CA ALA A 322 -10.31 7.51 -1.32
C ALA A 322 -11.24 8.75 -1.26
N ARG A 323 -12.30 8.80 -2.08
CA ARG A 323 -13.28 9.90 -2.06
C ARG A 323 -14.03 10.01 -0.72
N TYR A 324 -14.18 8.92 0.03
CA TYR A 324 -14.72 8.97 1.39
C TYR A 324 -13.70 9.54 2.39
N GLY A 325 -12.47 9.04 2.37
CA GLY A 325 -11.37 9.44 3.23
C GLY A 325 -10.94 10.91 3.05
N GLU A 326 -10.90 11.40 1.81
CA GLU A 326 -10.69 12.82 1.49
C GLU A 326 -11.72 13.71 2.22
N ARG A 327 -13.01 13.37 2.12
CA ARG A 327 -14.09 14.12 2.79
C ARG A 327 -14.03 14.01 4.30
N LEU A 328 -13.73 12.82 4.83
CA LEU A 328 -13.55 12.56 6.26
C LEU A 328 -12.39 13.40 6.83
N ALA A 329 -11.26 13.46 6.12
CA ALA A 329 -10.10 14.27 6.50
C ALA A 329 -10.41 15.77 6.48
N VAL A 330 -11.11 16.28 5.45
CA VAL A 330 -11.54 17.69 5.39
C VAL A 330 -12.51 18.03 6.52
N ALA A 331 -13.49 17.17 6.82
CA ALA A 331 -14.43 17.37 7.91
C ALA A 331 -13.74 17.36 9.29
N ALA A 332 -12.79 16.45 9.50
CA ALA A 332 -11.99 16.37 10.73
C ALA A 332 -11.09 17.59 10.90
N GLY A 333 -10.45 18.07 9.82
CA GLY A 333 -9.60 19.27 9.84
C GLY A 333 -10.37 20.53 10.25
N ARG A 334 -11.58 20.72 9.70
CA ARG A 334 -12.50 21.80 10.11
C ARG A 334 -12.85 21.71 11.60
N SER A 335 -13.11 20.51 12.12
CA SER A 335 -13.46 20.31 13.52
C SER A 335 -12.26 20.54 14.46
N LEU A 336 -11.05 20.15 14.06
CA LEU A 336 -9.82 20.49 14.77
C LEU A 336 -9.57 22.01 14.81
N GLU A 337 -9.83 22.74 13.71
CA GLU A 337 -9.74 24.21 13.73
C GLU A 337 -10.75 24.84 14.69
N LEU A 338 -11.99 24.34 14.73
CA LEU A 338 -12.99 24.79 15.71
C LEU A 338 -12.53 24.54 17.16
N LEU A 339 -11.87 23.41 17.46
CA LEU A 339 -11.27 23.16 18.77
C LEU A 339 -10.16 24.15 19.11
N VAL A 340 -9.27 24.46 18.16
CA VAL A 340 -8.22 25.47 18.34
C VAL A 340 -8.81 26.86 18.63
N VAL A 341 -9.86 27.26 17.90
CA VAL A 341 -10.56 28.54 18.13
C VAL A 341 -11.25 28.56 19.50
N ARG A 342 -11.95 27.48 19.90
CA ARG A 342 -12.59 27.36 21.22
C ARG A 342 -11.55 27.48 22.35
N ARG A 343 -10.45 26.74 22.27
CA ARG A 343 -9.36 26.79 23.28
C ARG A 343 -8.68 28.16 23.38
N ARG A 344 -8.51 28.88 22.26
CA ARG A 344 -7.98 30.25 22.30
C ARG A 344 -8.93 31.19 23.04
N ARG A 345 -10.25 31.10 22.82
CA ARG A 345 -11.23 31.95 23.50
C ARG A 345 -11.26 31.72 25.02
N SER A 346 -11.22 30.46 25.47
CA SER A 346 -11.21 30.12 26.90
C SER A 346 -9.91 30.47 27.64
N LEU A 347 -8.86 30.87 26.94
CA LEU A 347 -7.60 31.37 27.52
C LEU A 347 -7.56 32.90 27.62
N HIS A 348 -8.55 33.61 27.08
CA HIS A 348 -8.67 35.07 27.09
C HIS A 348 -9.94 35.53 27.84
N SER A 349 -10.55 34.64 28.63
CA SER A 349 -11.73 34.86 29.47
C SER A 349 -11.40 34.58 30.92
#